data_AF-A0A537ZH22-F1
#
_entry.id   AF-A0A537ZH22-F1
#
_cell.length_a   1.000
_cell.length_b   1.000
_cell.length_c   1.000
_cell.angle_alpha   90.00
_cell.angle_beta   90.00
_cell.angle_gamma   90.00
#
_symmetry.space_group_name_H-M   'P 1'
#
loop_
_entity.id
_entity.type
_entity.pdbx_description
1 polymer ?
#
loop_
_entity_poly.entity_id
_entity_poly.type
_entity_poly.pdbx_seq_one_letter_code
_entity_poly.pdbx_strand_id
1 'polypeptide(L)'
;MSAIRCSSTALAKGLTISATWDIHGNHATHRPCRRRDTEPGRAGRRAPSAAAATRGGWSRVRGTRSRDRGDHLPRRRRREAAVMASSQRAARRIAASTVILGTLAAGCGTSNSDDKPVAFVADRVVTKGQLDAALEHLREEAIREGRTPELGDPDSRAARNHLLVLLVYRAQLDEAAARLHIHVSEEQVDARVAELAESKGEEAERDDEFARSTARAQVVYGEIYNRVTRNVRVSDFDVKRYLRAAGIPNAKRAFVGARLLADKRDRTMRRWIIETDRRLAPRIHYAPGYTPVG
;
A
#
# COMPACT_ATOMS: atom_id res chain seq x y z
N MET A 1 29.14 8.51 -29.68
CA MET A 1 28.60 7.41 -28.84
C MET A 1 28.30 7.99 -27.47
N SER A 2 27.10 8.54 -27.28
CA SER A 2 26.68 9.18 -26.03
C SER A 2 25.98 8.16 -25.15
N ALA A 3 26.58 7.85 -24.01
CA ALA A 3 25.97 7.02 -22.98
C ALA A 3 24.89 7.82 -22.24
N ILE A 4 23.62 7.50 -22.50
CA ILE A 4 22.50 7.95 -21.69
C ILE A 4 22.50 7.10 -20.43
N ARG A 5 22.97 7.68 -19.31
CA ARG A 5 22.77 7.11 -17.98
C ARG A 5 21.29 7.30 -17.61
N CYS A 6 20.47 6.26 -17.76
CA CYS A 6 19.16 6.23 -17.13
C CYS A 6 19.35 6.02 -15.61
N SER A 7 18.86 6.99 -14.83
CA SER A 7 18.74 6.90 -13.39
C SER A 7 17.66 5.88 -13.01
N SER A 8 18.02 4.61 -12.85
CA SER A 8 17.11 3.53 -12.41
C SER A 8 16.94 3.41 -10.90
N THR A 9 17.13 4.49 -10.12
CA THR A 9 17.02 4.45 -8.64
C THR A 9 15.58 4.51 -8.12
N ALA A 10 14.56 4.53 -8.99
CA ALA A 10 13.15 4.60 -8.59
C ALA A 10 12.42 3.23 -8.57
N LEU A 11 13.01 2.17 -9.11
CA LEU A 11 12.33 0.91 -9.39
C LEU A 11 12.19 -0.05 -8.20
N ALA A 12 12.97 0.11 -7.13
CA ALA A 12 12.88 -0.76 -5.95
C ALA A 12 11.75 -0.39 -4.96
N LYS A 13 10.98 0.68 -5.20
CA LYS A 13 9.94 1.18 -4.27
C LYS A 13 8.49 0.87 -4.67
N GLY A 14 8.27 0.42 -5.91
CA GLY A 14 6.92 0.16 -6.45
C GLY A 14 6.41 -1.26 -6.19
N LEU A 15 7.31 -2.26 -6.16
CA LEU A 15 6.98 -3.66 -5.81
C LEU A 15 7.32 -4.03 -4.36
N THR A 16 8.00 -3.16 -3.62
CA THR A 16 8.06 -3.22 -2.15
C THR A 16 6.82 -2.57 -1.54
N ILE A 17 5.64 -3.12 -1.84
CA ILE A 17 4.59 -3.13 -0.82
C ILE A 17 5.12 -4.07 0.27
N SER A 18 5.98 -3.54 1.15
CA SER A 18 6.52 -4.14 2.37
C SER A 18 6.36 -5.66 2.45
N ALA A 19 7.11 -6.41 1.65
CA ALA A 19 7.40 -7.82 1.94
C ALA A 19 8.43 -7.96 3.08
N THR A 20 8.80 -6.85 3.74
CA THR A 20 9.20 -6.81 5.14
C THR A 20 7.96 -6.78 6.04
N TRP A 21 7.08 -7.77 5.87
CA TRP A 21 6.39 -8.31 7.05
C TRP A 21 7.49 -9.08 7.79
N ASP A 22 8.08 -8.43 8.79
CA ASP A 22 8.82 -9.11 9.84
C ASP A 22 7.93 -10.23 10.40
N ILE A 23 8.09 -11.44 9.86
CA ILE A 23 7.51 -12.69 10.38
C ILE A 23 8.19 -13.10 11.70
N HIS A 24 9.15 -12.30 12.20
CA HIS A 24 9.64 -12.35 13.56
C HIS A 24 9.00 -11.24 14.40
N GLY A 25 8.03 -11.64 15.23
CA GLY A 25 7.52 -10.79 16.31
C GLY A 25 8.63 -10.44 17.30
N ASN A 26 9.32 -9.33 17.07
CA ASN A 26 10.16 -8.71 18.08
C ASN A 26 9.38 -7.54 18.71
N HIS A 27 8.77 -7.83 19.86
CA HIS A 27 8.07 -6.89 20.70
C HIS A 27 9.03 -5.82 21.25
N ALA A 28 9.29 -4.77 20.48
CA ALA A 28 9.71 -3.49 21.06
C ALA A 28 8.48 -2.79 21.65
N THR A 29 8.07 -3.23 22.84
CA THR A 29 7.20 -2.39 23.68
C THR A 29 7.92 -1.06 23.87
N HIS A 30 7.34 0.02 23.37
CA HIS A 30 7.70 1.37 23.81
C HIS A 30 7.60 1.40 25.33
N ARG A 31 8.75 1.34 26.01
CA ARG A 31 8.83 1.62 27.45
C ARG A 31 8.30 3.06 27.63
N PRO A 32 7.31 3.28 28.49
CA PRO A 32 6.94 4.64 28.86
C PRO A 32 8.17 5.29 29.46
N CYS A 33 8.56 6.46 28.95
CA CYS A 33 9.60 7.28 29.55
C CYS A 33 9.24 7.51 31.02
N ARG A 34 9.94 6.80 31.93
CA ARG A 34 9.94 7.14 33.35
C ARG A 34 10.43 8.58 33.44
N ARG A 35 9.51 9.45 33.80
CA ARG A 35 9.75 10.81 34.29
C ARG A 35 10.84 10.70 35.36
N ARG A 36 12.06 11.13 35.05
CA ARG A 36 13.12 11.26 36.04
C ARG A 36 12.69 12.36 37.00
N ASP A 37 12.57 12.00 38.25
CA ASP A 37 12.42 12.91 39.35
C ASP A 37 13.59 13.89 39.36
N THR A 38 13.22 15.14 39.57
CA THR A 38 14.06 16.30 39.87
C THR A 38 14.93 16.03 41.09
N GLU A 39 16.25 16.10 40.92
CA GLU A 39 17.16 16.42 42.03
C GLU A 39 17.54 17.91 42.01
N PRO A 40 17.61 18.56 43.17
CA PRO A 40 17.98 19.96 43.31
C PRO A 40 19.49 20.12 43.57
N GLY A 41 20.06 21.18 43.00
CA GLY A 41 21.17 21.90 43.62
C GLY A 41 22.57 21.62 43.09
N ARG A 42 23.15 22.62 42.41
CA ARG A 42 24.39 23.22 42.91
C ARG A 42 24.57 24.64 42.40
N ALA A 43 24.68 25.55 43.36
CA ALA A 43 25.05 26.93 43.19
C ALA A 43 26.48 27.05 42.64
N GLY A 44 26.66 27.95 41.68
CA GLY A 44 27.97 28.33 41.15
C GLY A 44 27.90 29.76 40.63
N ARG A 45 28.20 30.71 41.53
CA ARG A 45 28.38 32.14 41.21
C ARG A 45 29.57 32.32 40.27
N ARG A 46 29.42 33.20 39.27
CA ARG A 46 30.39 34.25 38.93
C ARG A 46 29.76 35.22 37.91
N ALA A 47 29.69 36.48 38.32
CA ALA A 47 29.43 37.66 37.50
C ALA A 47 30.75 38.18 36.88
N PRO A 48 30.82 39.40 36.32
CA PRO A 48 30.29 39.80 35.01
C PRO A 48 31.41 40.29 34.09
N SER A 49 31.17 40.39 32.78
CA SER A 49 31.98 41.24 31.90
C SER A 49 31.08 41.98 30.92
N ALA A 50 31.43 43.25 30.79
CA ALA A 50 30.67 44.31 30.16
C ALA A 50 30.80 44.34 28.63
N ALA A 51 29.99 45.23 28.07
CA ALA A 51 30.29 46.10 26.95
C ALA A 51 29.69 45.75 25.58
N ALA A 52 29.53 46.84 24.83
CA ALA A 52 29.14 46.99 23.44
C ALA A 52 27.64 47.02 23.14
N ALA A 53 27.09 48.21 23.37
CA ALA A 53 26.00 48.80 22.62
C ALA A 53 26.18 48.64 21.09
N THR A 54 25.09 48.37 20.38
CA THR A 54 24.82 49.04 19.10
C THR A 54 23.33 49.24 18.94
N ARG A 55 22.98 50.53 18.86
CA ARG A 55 21.71 51.05 18.39
C ARG A 55 21.61 50.77 16.89
N GLY A 56 20.46 50.33 16.42
CA GLY A 56 20.18 50.15 15.00
C GLY A 56 18.70 50.02 14.73
N GLY A 57 17.97 51.13 14.93
CA GLY A 57 16.56 51.23 14.56
C GLY A 57 16.41 51.34 13.04
N TRP A 58 15.60 50.47 12.45
CA TRP A 58 15.12 50.63 11.08
C TRP A 58 13.60 50.63 11.07
N SER A 59 13.08 51.84 11.22
CA SER A 59 12.05 52.48 10.41
C SER A 59 11.02 51.60 9.70
N ARG A 60 9.78 51.79 10.16
CA ARG A 60 8.52 51.61 9.41
C ARG A 60 8.63 52.12 7.98
N VAL A 61 8.27 51.30 7.00
CA VAL A 61 7.75 51.77 5.72
C VAL A 61 6.30 51.33 5.60
N ARG A 62 5.40 52.28 5.84
CA ARG A 62 4.01 52.23 5.37
C ARG A 62 4.04 52.48 3.86
N GLY A 63 3.80 51.44 3.07
CA GLY A 63 3.47 51.55 1.66
C GLY A 63 1.96 51.63 1.48
N THR A 64 1.50 52.78 1.00
CA THR A 64 0.12 53.11 0.66
C THR A 64 -0.35 52.43 -0.63
N ARG A 65 -1.63 52.03 -0.62
CA ARG A 65 -2.61 52.04 -1.72
C ARG A 65 -2.06 52.04 -3.16
N SER A 66 -2.38 50.98 -3.91
CA SER A 66 -2.81 51.13 -5.31
C SER A 66 -4.24 50.58 -5.45
N ARG A 67 -5.14 51.48 -5.83
CA ARG A 67 -6.42 51.18 -6.47
C ARG A 67 -6.17 51.37 -7.96
N ASP A 68 -6.33 50.31 -8.74
CA ASP A 68 -6.72 50.33 -10.16
C ASP A 68 -7.44 48.99 -10.39
N ARG A 69 -8.76 48.92 -10.59
CA ARG A 69 -9.58 49.33 -11.75
C ARG A 69 -9.11 48.74 -13.08
N GLY A 70 -10.04 47.97 -13.67
CA GLY A 70 -9.97 47.43 -15.03
C GLY A 70 -9.01 46.24 -15.12
N ASP A 71 -9.24 45.19 -15.89
CA ASP A 71 -10.28 44.95 -16.87
C ASP A 71 -10.17 43.48 -17.30
N HIS A 72 -11.32 42.91 -17.66
CA HIS A 72 -11.47 41.76 -18.57
C HIS A 72 -10.73 40.46 -18.24
N LEU A 73 -11.33 39.63 -17.38
CA LEU A 73 -11.11 38.18 -17.50
C LEU A 73 -11.79 37.66 -18.79
N PRO A 74 -11.03 37.01 -19.71
CA PRO A 74 -11.59 36.51 -20.95
C PRO A 74 -12.62 35.42 -20.69
N ARG A 75 -13.76 35.61 -21.33
CA ARG A 75 -14.97 34.79 -21.38
C ARG A 75 -14.76 33.46 -22.13
N ARG A 76 -13.66 32.73 -21.84
CA ARG A 76 -13.22 31.54 -22.60
C ARG A 76 -13.02 30.30 -21.73
N ARG A 77 -13.87 30.10 -20.71
CA ARG A 77 -13.99 28.83 -19.95
C ARG A 77 -15.45 28.47 -19.66
N ARG A 78 -16.32 28.61 -20.67
CA ARG A 78 -17.75 28.22 -20.58
C ARG A 78 -18.18 27.20 -21.64
N ARG A 79 -17.23 26.53 -22.30
CA ARG A 79 -17.51 25.50 -23.33
C ARG A 79 -16.92 24.10 -23.06
N GLU A 80 -16.20 23.90 -21.95
CA GLU A 80 -15.67 22.56 -21.60
C GLU A 80 -16.44 21.87 -20.46
N ALA A 81 -17.38 22.57 -19.82
CA ALA A 81 -18.27 21.99 -18.79
C ALA A 81 -19.54 21.31 -19.37
N ALA A 82 -19.67 21.22 -20.70
CA ALA A 82 -20.86 20.67 -21.37
C ALA A 82 -20.63 19.32 -22.09
N VAL A 83 -19.40 18.77 -22.08
CA VAL A 83 -19.07 17.49 -22.75
C VAL A 83 -18.85 16.34 -21.75
N MET A 84 -18.86 16.60 -20.44
CA MET A 84 -18.71 15.55 -19.40
C MET A 84 -19.98 15.34 -18.56
N ALA A 85 -21.13 15.86 -18.98
CA ALA A 85 -22.40 15.78 -18.26
C ALA A 85 -23.44 14.83 -18.89
N SER A 86 -23.03 13.93 -19.79
CA SER A 86 -23.93 13.03 -20.53
C SER A 86 -23.70 11.53 -20.32
N SER A 87 -22.75 11.09 -19.48
CA SER A 87 -22.49 9.65 -19.27
C SER A 87 -23.17 9.02 -18.04
N GLN A 88 -23.97 9.77 -17.26
CA GLN A 88 -24.57 9.26 -16.01
C GLN A 88 -26.10 9.11 -16.04
N ARG A 89 -26.71 8.94 -17.22
CA ARG A 89 -28.15 8.65 -17.34
C ARG A 89 -28.48 7.52 -18.31
N ALA A 90 -27.93 6.35 -18.06
CA ALA A 90 -28.44 5.03 -18.47
C ALA A 90 -27.56 4.01 -17.72
N ALA A 91 -28.01 3.08 -16.89
CA ALA A 91 -29.31 2.45 -16.79
C ALA A 91 -29.57 2.07 -15.32
N ARG A 92 -30.62 2.65 -14.74
CA ARG A 92 -31.43 1.92 -13.75
C ARG A 92 -32.25 0.91 -14.55
N ARG A 93 -31.79 -0.33 -14.60
CA ARG A 93 -32.65 -1.48 -14.89
C ARG A 93 -32.50 -2.48 -13.76
N ILE A 94 -33.60 -2.59 -13.02
CA ILE A 94 -33.92 -3.71 -12.15
C ILE A 94 -33.82 -4.98 -13.00
N ALA A 95 -32.99 -5.93 -12.59
CA ALA A 95 -32.99 -7.28 -13.12
C ALA A 95 -32.77 -8.27 -11.99
N ALA A 96 -33.59 -9.32 -12.03
CA ALA A 96 -33.87 -10.30 -11.02
C ALA A 96 -32.63 -11.00 -10.42
N SER A 97 -32.72 -11.24 -9.12
CA SER A 97 -31.91 -12.18 -8.37
C SER A 97 -31.98 -13.56 -9.02
N THR A 98 -30.91 -13.96 -9.70
CA THR A 98 -30.67 -15.36 -10.07
C THR A 98 -29.50 -15.82 -9.20
N VAL A 99 -29.80 -16.63 -8.19
CA VAL A 99 -28.80 -17.36 -7.41
C VAL A 99 -28.19 -18.40 -8.34
N ILE A 100 -27.07 -18.06 -8.98
CA ILE A 100 -26.20 -19.03 -9.63
C ILE A 100 -25.26 -19.55 -8.53
N LEU A 101 -25.73 -20.57 -7.83
CA LEU A 101 -24.89 -21.46 -7.05
C LEU A 101 -24.39 -22.54 -8.03
N GLY A 102 -23.22 -22.33 -8.63
CA GLY A 102 -22.72 -23.28 -9.64
C GLY A 102 -21.37 -22.87 -10.23
N THR A 103 -20.33 -23.61 -9.83
CA THR A 103 -19.07 -23.83 -10.56
C THR A 103 -18.25 -22.60 -10.93
N LEU A 104 -17.57 -22.00 -9.95
CA LEU A 104 -16.32 -21.25 -10.16
C LEU A 104 -15.14 -22.22 -10.14
N ALA A 105 -14.99 -23.02 -11.18
CA ALA A 105 -13.80 -23.85 -11.43
C ALA A 105 -13.42 -23.85 -12.92
N ALA A 106 -13.66 -22.73 -13.61
CA ALA A 106 -13.24 -22.53 -14.99
C ALA A 106 -12.63 -21.13 -15.14
N GLY A 107 -11.48 -20.93 -14.50
CA GLY A 107 -10.51 -19.91 -14.88
C GLY A 107 -9.41 -20.61 -15.66
N CYS A 108 -9.48 -20.53 -16.97
CA CYS A 108 -8.65 -21.21 -17.97
C CYS A 108 -7.24 -20.63 -18.00
N GLY A 109 -6.37 -21.07 -17.08
CA GLY A 109 -4.96 -21.27 -17.38
C GLY A 109 -4.82 -22.71 -17.82
N THR A 110 -4.04 -22.99 -18.88
CA THR A 110 -3.78 -24.33 -19.41
C THR A 110 -3.41 -25.28 -18.27
N SER A 111 -4.40 -25.97 -17.71
CA SER A 111 -4.20 -26.91 -16.62
C SER A 111 -3.58 -28.13 -17.26
N ASN A 112 -2.27 -28.08 -17.45
CA ASN A 112 -1.49 -29.25 -17.76
C ASN A 112 -1.82 -30.26 -16.66
N SER A 113 -2.31 -31.42 -17.06
CA SER A 113 -2.76 -32.50 -16.16
C SER A 113 -1.69 -32.94 -15.14
N ASP A 114 -0.46 -32.45 -15.32
CA ASP A 114 0.72 -32.69 -14.52
C ASP A 114 0.99 -31.63 -13.44
N ASP A 115 0.12 -30.63 -13.26
CA ASP A 115 0.38 -29.54 -12.32
C ASP A 115 0.13 -29.96 -10.85
N LYS A 116 1.23 -30.30 -10.16
CA LYS A 116 1.20 -30.84 -8.79
C LYS A 116 0.94 -29.73 -7.77
N PRO A 117 0.15 -30.00 -6.71
CA PRO A 117 0.00 -29.04 -5.61
C PRO A 117 1.32 -28.87 -4.84
N VAL A 118 1.67 -27.63 -4.51
CA VAL A 118 2.83 -27.30 -3.66
C VAL A 118 2.40 -26.78 -2.29
N ALA A 119 1.23 -26.16 -2.20
CA ALA A 119 0.59 -25.79 -0.95
C ALA A 119 -0.94 -25.79 -1.07
N PHE A 120 -1.60 -25.97 0.07
CA PHE A 120 -3.03 -25.87 0.25
C PHE A 120 -3.30 -24.76 1.25
N VAL A 121 -4.23 -23.87 0.93
CA VAL A 121 -4.68 -22.77 1.79
C VAL A 121 -6.19 -22.84 1.84
N ALA A 122 -6.74 -23.43 2.90
CA ALA A 122 -8.18 -23.68 2.98
C ALA A 122 -8.67 -24.47 1.74
N ASP A 123 -9.56 -23.89 0.95
CA ASP A 123 -10.14 -24.51 -0.25
C ASP A 123 -9.39 -24.10 -1.54
N ARG A 124 -8.24 -23.44 -1.40
CA ARG A 124 -7.36 -23.00 -2.49
C ARG A 124 -6.12 -23.88 -2.58
N VAL A 125 -5.68 -24.14 -3.82
CA VAL A 125 -4.46 -24.88 -4.12
C VAL A 125 -3.48 -23.94 -4.79
N VAL A 126 -2.24 -23.89 -4.27
CA VAL A 126 -1.10 -23.30 -4.96
C VAL A 126 -0.41 -24.42 -5.72
N THR A 127 -0.21 -24.27 -7.02
CA THR A 127 0.34 -25.32 -7.89
C THR A 127 1.81 -25.10 -8.19
N LYS A 128 2.47 -26.14 -8.71
CA LYS A 128 3.88 -26.08 -9.12
C LYS A 128 4.05 -25.14 -10.31
N GLY A 129 3.12 -25.15 -11.26
CA GLY A 129 3.12 -24.28 -12.42
C GLY A 129 3.09 -22.81 -12.03
N GLN A 130 2.28 -22.43 -11.04
CA GLN A 130 2.27 -21.06 -10.50
C GLN A 130 3.62 -20.66 -9.88
N LEU A 131 4.26 -21.57 -9.16
CA LEU A 131 5.58 -21.33 -8.57
C LEU A 131 6.67 -21.23 -9.63
N ASP A 132 6.65 -22.11 -10.62
CA ASP A 132 7.61 -22.12 -11.73
C ASP A 132 7.45 -20.87 -12.61
N ALA A 133 6.22 -20.43 -12.88
CA ALA A 133 5.93 -19.18 -13.59
C ALA A 133 6.45 -17.95 -12.82
N ALA A 134 6.27 -17.92 -11.49
CA ALA A 134 6.82 -16.86 -10.66
C ALA A 134 8.35 -16.84 -10.65
N LEU A 135 8.99 -18.02 -10.67
CA LEU A 135 10.44 -18.15 -10.79
C LEU A 135 10.93 -17.68 -12.16
N GLU A 136 10.22 -18.02 -13.23
CA GLU A 136 10.57 -17.61 -14.59
C GLU A 136 10.48 -16.09 -14.74
N HIS A 137 9.39 -15.49 -14.28
CA HIS A 137 9.26 -14.03 -14.26
C HIS A 137 10.44 -13.38 -13.49
N LEU A 138 10.84 -13.94 -12.36
CA LEU A 138 12.00 -13.45 -11.60
C LEU A 138 13.33 -13.57 -12.39
N ARG A 139 13.52 -14.63 -13.18
CA ARG A 139 14.69 -14.79 -14.06
C ARG A 139 14.69 -13.76 -15.17
N GLU A 140 13.55 -13.55 -15.82
CA GLU A 140 13.41 -12.56 -16.89
C GLU A 140 13.74 -11.15 -16.38
N GLU A 141 13.21 -10.78 -15.21
CA GLU A 141 13.57 -9.51 -14.55
C GLU A 141 15.07 -9.40 -14.27
N ALA A 142 15.69 -10.47 -13.74
CA ALA A 142 17.13 -10.48 -13.48
C ALA A 142 17.97 -10.26 -14.75
N ILE A 143 17.58 -10.91 -15.86
CA ILE A 143 18.22 -10.76 -17.17
C ILE A 143 18.02 -9.35 -17.70
N ARG A 144 16.78 -8.83 -17.63
CA ARG A 144 16.42 -7.49 -18.12
C ARG A 144 17.16 -6.39 -17.38
N GLU A 145 17.24 -6.49 -16.07
CA GLU A 145 17.90 -5.49 -15.22
C GLU A 145 19.42 -5.67 -15.14
N GLY A 146 19.96 -6.80 -15.63
CA GLY A 146 21.38 -7.12 -15.58
C GLY A 146 21.93 -7.24 -14.15
N ARG A 147 21.06 -7.53 -13.16
CA ARG A 147 21.43 -7.69 -11.75
C ARG A 147 20.71 -8.88 -11.13
N THR A 148 21.38 -9.56 -10.20
CA THR A 148 20.72 -10.57 -9.37
C THR A 148 19.63 -9.90 -8.54
N PRO A 149 18.41 -10.46 -8.50
CA PRO A 149 17.33 -9.96 -7.67
C PRO A 149 17.72 -9.91 -6.19
N GLU A 150 17.01 -9.09 -5.41
CA GLU A 150 17.18 -9.05 -3.95
C GLU A 150 16.88 -10.41 -3.29
N LEU A 151 16.07 -11.24 -3.96
CA LEU A 151 15.77 -12.61 -3.56
C LEU A 151 16.94 -13.59 -3.79
N GLY A 152 18.05 -13.09 -4.33
CA GLY A 152 19.22 -13.88 -4.70
C GLY A 152 19.08 -14.49 -6.09
N ASP A 153 19.89 -15.50 -6.35
CA ASP A 153 19.80 -16.31 -7.56
C ASP A 153 18.37 -16.89 -7.69
N PRO A 154 17.65 -16.67 -8.80
CA PRO A 154 16.32 -17.23 -9.03
C PRO A 154 16.28 -18.75 -8.87
N ASP A 155 17.38 -19.45 -9.16
CA ASP A 155 17.46 -20.91 -9.01
C ASP A 155 17.75 -21.35 -7.56
N SER A 156 17.99 -20.40 -6.66
CA SER A 156 18.23 -20.70 -5.25
C SER A 156 16.98 -21.20 -4.53
N ARG A 157 17.20 -22.04 -3.52
CA ARG A 157 16.14 -22.48 -2.60
C ARG A 157 15.49 -21.30 -1.87
N ALA A 158 16.25 -20.23 -1.60
CA ALA A 158 15.76 -19.03 -0.93
C ALA A 158 14.73 -18.27 -1.78
N ALA A 159 15.04 -18.01 -3.06
CA ALA A 159 14.12 -17.37 -4.00
C ALA A 159 12.83 -18.19 -4.15
N ARG A 160 12.96 -19.51 -4.34
CA ARG A 160 11.81 -20.43 -4.40
C ARG A 160 10.94 -20.36 -3.14
N ASN A 161 11.54 -20.40 -1.95
CA ASN A 161 10.78 -20.33 -0.70
C ASN A 161 10.05 -18.98 -0.55
N HIS A 162 10.70 -17.87 -0.92
CA HIS A 162 10.09 -16.56 -0.84
C HIS A 162 8.88 -16.43 -1.78
N LEU A 163 9.02 -16.90 -3.03
CA LEU A 163 7.92 -16.90 -3.99
C LEU A 163 6.78 -17.84 -3.56
N LEU A 164 7.09 -18.99 -2.97
CA LEU A 164 6.07 -19.88 -2.42
C LEU A 164 5.28 -19.20 -1.28
N VAL A 165 5.96 -18.51 -0.36
CA VAL A 165 5.32 -17.75 0.71
C VAL A 165 4.43 -16.63 0.13
N LEU A 166 4.90 -15.94 -0.90
CA LEU A 166 4.13 -14.92 -1.61
C LEU A 166 2.85 -15.51 -2.24
N LEU A 167 2.95 -16.65 -2.91
CA LEU A 167 1.78 -17.32 -3.53
C LEU A 167 0.78 -17.80 -2.48
N VAL A 168 1.26 -18.38 -1.37
CA VAL A 168 0.41 -18.74 -0.23
C VAL A 168 -0.30 -17.51 0.33
N TYR A 169 0.40 -16.38 0.48
CA TYR A 169 -0.20 -15.13 0.94
C TYR A 169 -1.30 -14.63 0.00
N ARG A 170 -1.09 -14.70 -1.33
CA ARG A 170 -2.14 -14.36 -2.31
C ARG A 170 -3.38 -15.26 -2.16
N ALA A 171 -3.17 -16.57 -1.99
CA ALA A 171 -4.26 -17.50 -1.74
C ALA A 171 -5.01 -17.21 -0.42
N GLN A 172 -4.30 -16.79 0.64
CA GLN A 172 -4.93 -16.36 1.90
C GLN A 172 -5.79 -15.10 1.70
N LEU A 173 -5.34 -14.14 0.88
CA LEU A 173 -6.13 -12.95 0.54
C LEU A 173 -7.42 -13.32 -0.20
N ASP A 174 -7.34 -14.23 -1.17
CA ASP A 174 -8.52 -14.72 -1.89
C ASP A 174 -9.53 -15.42 -0.98
N GLU A 175 -9.06 -16.28 -0.08
CA GLU A 175 -9.90 -16.93 0.93
C GLU A 175 -10.55 -15.91 1.87
N ALA A 176 -9.79 -14.90 2.30
CA ALA A 176 -10.30 -13.85 3.16
C ALA A 176 -11.33 -12.95 2.45
N ALA A 177 -11.16 -12.69 1.15
CA ALA A 177 -12.10 -11.96 0.32
C ALA A 177 -13.42 -12.73 0.17
N ALA A 178 -13.35 -14.04 -0.13
CA ALA A 178 -14.51 -14.91 -0.24
C ALA A 178 -15.34 -14.88 1.06
N ARG A 179 -14.67 -14.99 2.21
CA ARG A 179 -15.30 -14.90 3.54
C ARG A 179 -15.97 -13.54 3.82
N LEU A 180 -15.44 -12.47 3.24
CA LEU A 180 -16.00 -11.12 3.36
C LEU A 180 -17.04 -10.80 2.29
N HIS A 181 -17.38 -11.79 1.44
CA HIS A 181 -18.24 -11.62 0.27
C HIS A 181 -17.78 -10.46 -0.63
N ILE A 182 -16.47 -10.40 -0.86
CA ILE A 182 -15.84 -9.47 -1.78
C ILE A 182 -15.64 -10.19 -3.10
N HIS A 183 -16.21 -9.63 -4.17
CA HIS A 183 -16.03 -10.11 -5.53
C HIS A 183 -15.14 -9.11 -6.27
N VAL A 184 -14.06 -9.62 -6.87
CA VAL A 184 -13.18 -8.85 -7.75
C VAL A 184 -13.48 -9.29 -9.18
N SER A 185 -13.83 -8.34 -10.03
CA SER A 185 -14.11 -8.63 -11.44
C SER A 185 -12.83 -8.60 -12.27
N GLU A 186 -12.83 -9.29 -13.41
CA GLU A 186 -11.67 -9.31 -14.32
C GLU A 186 -11.36 -7.90 -14.84
N GLU A 187 -12.37 -7.04 -15.04
CA GLU A 187 -12.15 -5.67 -15.48
C GLU A 187 -11.37 -4.84 -14.45
N GLN A 188 -11.56 -5.10 -13.15
CA GLN A 188 -10.78 -4.44 -12.11
C GLN A 188 -9.32 -4.92 -12.12
N VAL A 189 -9.12 -6.20 -12.38
CA VAL A 189 -7.78 -6.78 -12.51
C VAL A 189 -7.08 -6.21 -13.73
N ASP A 190 -7.75 -6.16 -14.89
CA ASP A 190 -7.21 -5.65 -16.14
C ASP A 190 -6.88 -4.16 -16.05
N ALA A 191 -7.75 -3.37 -15.43
CA ALA A 191 -7.47 -1.97 -15.14
C ALA A 191 -6.20 -1.82 -14.28
N ARG A 192 -6.01 -2.71 -13.30
CA ARG A 192 -4.82 -2.70 -12.45
C ARG A 192 -3.57 -3.18 -13.19
N VAL A 193 -3.67 -4.18 -14.06
CA VAL A 193 -2.57 -4.61 -14.95
C VAL A 193 -2.15 -3.47 -15.86
N ALA A 194 -3.09 -2.76 -16.47
CA ALA A 194 -2.80 -1.62 -17.33
C ALA A 194 -2.05 -0.51 -16.58
N GLU A 195 -2.48 -0.18 -15.36
CA GLU A 195 -1.79 0.81 -14.51
C GLU A 195 -0.35 0.38 -14.17
N LEU A 196 -0.13 -0.91 -13.87
CA LEU A 196 1.21 -1.44 -13.60
C LEU A 196 2.10 -1.39 -14.86
N ALA A 197 1.58 -1.78 -16.02
CA ALA A 197 2.29 -1.73 -17.30
C ALA A 197 2.69 -0.29 -17.67
N GLU A 198 1.79 0.68 -17.50
CA GLU A 198 2.08 2.11 -17.72
C GLU A 198 3.19 2.61 -16.79
N SER A 199 3.20 2.17 -15.54
CA SER A 199 4.21 2.60 -14.56
C SER A 199 5.62 2.09 -14.89
N LYS A 200 5.73 0.97 -15.60
CA LYS A 200 6.99 0.38 -16.06
C LYS A 200 7.40 0.81 -17.47
N GLY A 201 6.47 1.35 -18.27
CA GLY A 201 6.72 1.72 -19.66
C GLY A 201 6.80 0.51 -20.59
N GLU A 202 6.19 -0.62 -20.22
CA GLU A 202 6.29 -1.89 -20.94
C GLU A 202 4.89 -2.41 -21.33
N GLU A 203 4.61 -2.51 -22.64
CA GLU A 203 3.34 -3.07 -23.14
C GLU A 203 3.29 -4.61 -23.11
N ALA A 204 4.46 -5.26 -23.07
CA ALA A 204 4.59 -6.73 -23.16
C ALA A 204 4.10 -7.48 -21.91
N GLU A 205 3.95 -6.81 -20.76
CA GLU A 205 3.53 -7.44 -19.50
C GLU A 205 2.01 -7.66 -19.37
N ARG A 206 1.19 -7.22 -20.35
CA ARG A 206 -0.28 -7.31 -20.22
C ARG A 206 -0.83 -8.74 -20.19
N ASP A 207 -0.16 -9.66 -20.89
CA ASP A 207 -0.56 -11.07 -20.95
C ASP A 207 0.22 -11.97 -19.98
N ASP A 208 1.09 -11.40 -19.15
CA ASP A 208 1.85 -12.14 -18.15
C ASP A 208 0.94 -12.59 -16.99
N GLU A 209 0.84 -13.90 -16.79
CA GLU A 209 0.01 -14.50 -15.74
C GLU A 209 0.45 -14.04 -14.34
N PHE A 210 1.77 -13.84 -14.14
CA PHE A 210 2.30 -13.36 -12.88
C PHE A 210 1.90 -11.90 -12.61
N ALA A 211 1.92 -11.03 -13.61
CA ALA A 211 1.45 -9.65 -13.55
C ALA A 211 -0.05 -9.60 -13.22
N ARG A 212 -0.87 -10.42 -13.89
CA ARG A 212 -2.32 -10.51 -13.62
C ARG A 212 -2.61 -11.02 -12.21
N SER A 213 -1.91 -12.05 -11.74
CA SER A 213 -1.98 -12.56 -10.37
C SER A 213 -1.58 -11.49 -9.34
N THR A 214 -0.54 -10.71 -9.63
CA THR A 214 -0.09 -9.60 -8.78
C THR A 214 -1.13 -8.48 -8.72
N ALA A 215 -1.67 -8.07 -9.86
CA ALA A 215 -2.73 -7.07 -9.96
C ALA A 215 -3.98 -7.50 -9.17
N ARG A 216 -4.41 -8.75 -9.35
CA ARG A 216 -5.55 -9.32 -8.61
C ARG A 216 -5.33 -9.28 -7.10
N ALA A 217 -4.16 -9.68 -6.61
CA ALA A 217 -3.83 -9.60 -5.19
C ALA A 217 -3.89 -8.17 -4.64
N GLN A 218 -3.41 -7.18 -5.40
CA GLN A 218 -3.46 -5.76 -5.02
C GLN A 218 -4.91 -5.25 -4.94
N VAL A 219 -5.75 -5.59 -5.92
CA VAL A 219 -7.18 -5.23 -5.93
C VAL A 219 -7.90 -5.89 -4.74
N VAL A 220 -7.71 -7.19 -4.55
CA VAL A 220 -8.29 -7.94 -3.42
C VAL A 220 -7.89 -7.32 -2.08
N TYR A 221 -6.61 -7.03 -1.87
CA TYR A 221 -6.14 -6.40 -0.64
C TYR A 221 -6.79 -5.02 -0.42
N GLY A 222 -6.90 -4.20 -1.47
CA GLY A 222 -7.57 -2.89 -1.40
C GLY A 222 -9.03 -3.00 -0.98
N GLU A 223 -9.77 -3.94 -1.55
CA GLU A 223 -11.17 -4.19 -1.20
C GLU A 223 -11.34 -4.70 0.24
N ILE A 224 -10.47 -5.61 0.68
CA ILE A 224 -10.43 -6.08 2.07
C ILE A 224 -10.15 -4.91 3.02
N TYR A 225 -9.13 -4.09 2.73
CA TYR A 225 -8.79 -2.93 3.56
C TYR A 225 -9.98 -1.98 3.67
N ASN A 226 -10.63 -1.66 2.55
CA ASN A 226 -11.81 -0.81 2.54
C ASN A 226 -12.95 -1.41 3.37
N ARG A 227 -13.26 -2.70 3.18
CA ARG A 227 -14.31 -3.40 3.93
C ARG A 227 -14.06 -3.39 5.43
N VAL A 228 -12.86 -3.76 5.86
CA VAL A 228 -12.46 -3.88 7.28
C VAL A 228 -12.42 -2.52 7.96
N THR A 229 -12.02 -1.47 7.24
CA THR A 229 -11.77 -0.16 7.83
C THR A 229 -12.91 0.86 7.62
N ARG A 230 -13.97 0.53 6.87
CA ARG A 230 -15.07 1.47 6.51
C ARG A 230 -15.72 2.18 7.71
N ASN A 231 -15.78 1.51 8.86
CA ASN A 231 -16.45 2.02 10.06
C ASN A 231 -15.48 2.71 11.03
N VAL A 232 -14.19 2.81 10.68
CA VAL A 232 -13.20 3.47 11.52
C VAL A 232 -13.41 4.98 11.44
N ARG A 233 -13.62 5.60 12.60
CA ARG A 233 -13.79 7.05 12.74
C ARG A 233 -12.85 7.59 13.81
N VAL A 234 -12.46 8.85 13.66
CA VAL A 234 -11.76 9.62 14.68
C VAL A 234 -12.71 10.68 15.20
N SER A 235 -12.88 10.73 16.52
CA SER A 235 -13.76 11.72 17.12
C SER A 235 -13.07 13.10 17.16
N ASP A 236 -13.86 14.15 17.11
CA ASP A 236 -13.37 15.52 17.33
C ASP A 236 -12.65 15.68 18.67
N PHE A 237 -13.08 14.92 19.67
CA PHE A 237 -12.44 14.86 20.97
C PHE A 237 -11.01 14.31 20.88
N ASP A 238 -10.80 13.21 20.15
CA ASP A 238 -9.46 12.62 19.95
C ASP A 238 -8.52 13.59 19.25
N VAL A 239 -8.99 14.30 18.22
CA VAL A 239 -8.18 15.30 17.51
C VAL A 239 -7.81 16.46 18.42
N LYS A 240 -8.78 17.04 19.15
CA LYS A 240 -8.52 18.14 20.10
C LYS A 240 -7.57 17.72 21.21
N ARG A 241 -7.73 16.50 21.73
CA ARG A 241 -6.84 15.92 22.74
C ARG A 241 -5.42 15.79 22.21
N TYR A 242 -5.24 15.27 21.00
CA TYR A 242 -3.93 15.13 20.37
C TYR A 242 -3.26 16.49 20.12
N LEU A 243 -3.99 17.44 19.53
CA LEU A 243 -3.48 18.80 19.27
C LEU A 243 -2.99 19.47 20.55
N ARG A 244 -3.80 19.40 21.63
CA ARG A 244 -3.44 19.96 22.95
C ARG A 244 -2.19 19.28 23.51
N ALA A 245 -2.13 17.95 23.47
CA ALA A 245 -0.98 17.20 24.00
C ALA A 245 0.32 17.47 23.23
N ALA A 246 0.22 17.68 21.92
CA ALA A 246 1.38 17.91 21.05
C ALA A 246 1.76 19.40 20.91
N GLY A 247 1.02 20.33 21.52
CA GLY A 247 1.24 21.77 21.33
C GLY A 247 1.01 22.25 19.89
N ILE A 248 0.25 21.50 19.08
CA ILE A 248 0.00 21.81 17.68
C ILE A 248 -1.17 22.80 17.57
N PRO A 249 -1.05 23.90 16.80
CA PRO A 249 -2.14 24.86 16.62
C PRO A 249 -3.41 24.22 16.03
N ASN A 250 -4.59 24.71 16.46
CA ASN A 250 -5.89 24.25 15.94
C ASN A 250 -6.04 24.40 14.41
N ALA A 251 -5.29 25.30 13.77
CA ALA A 251 -5.26 25.44 12.31
C ALA A 251 -4.81 24.16 11.58
N LYS A 252 -4.10 23.23 12.25
CA LYS A 252 -3.68 21.94 11.69
C LYS A 252 -4.66 20.79 11.97
N ARG A 253 -5.85 21.08 12.50
CA ARG A 253 -6.83 20.07 12.90
C ARG A 253 -7.21 19.09 11.80
N ALA A 254 -7.48 19.56 10.58
CA ALA A 254 -7.86 18.69 9.48
C ALA A 254 -6.75 17.69 9.11
N PHE A 255 -5.51 18.17 9.03
CA PHE A 255 -4.33 17.34 8.75
C PHE A 255 -4.11 16.27 9.85
N VAL A 256 -4.17 16.69 11.13
CA VAL A 256 -4.05 15.77 12.27
C VAL A 256 -5.19 14.76 12.29
N GLY A 257 -6.42 15.17 11.99
CA GLY A 257 -7.58 14.28 11.88
C GLY A 257 -7.40 13.20 10.81
N ALA A 258 -6.92 13.59 9.62
CA ALA A 258 -6.64 12.64 8.54
C ALA A 258 -5.54 11.63 8.91
N ARG A 259 -4.45 12.09 9.55
CA ARG A 259 -3.37 11.22 10.02
C ARG A 259 -3.85 10.24 11.10
N LEU A 260 -4.56 10.72 12.11
CA LEU A 260 -5.11 9.86 13.16
C LEU A 260 -6.09 8.82 12.59
N LEU A 261 -6.83 9.18 11.54
CA LEU A 261 -7.73 8.27 10.86
C LEU A 261 -6.94 7.16 10.16
N ALA A 262 -5.92 7.51 9.38
CA ALA A 262 -5.03 6.54 8.74
C ALA A 262 -4.42 5.59 9.77
N ASP A 263 -3.80 6.12 10.84
CA ASP A 263 -3.19 5.32 11.90
C ASP A 263 -4.19 4.35 12.58
N LYS A 264 -5.47 4.75 12.69
CA LYS A 264 -6.52 3.91 13.27
C LYS A 264 -7.01 2.84 12.29
N ARG A 265 -7.10 3.17 11.00
CA ARG A 265 -7.42 2.20 9.94
C ARG A 265 -6.33 1.14 9.84
N ASP A 266 -5.06 1.54 9.84
CA ASP A 266 -3.92 0.62 9.74
C ASP A 266 -3.82 -0.30 10.96
N ARG A 267 -4.02 0.20 12.18
CA ARG A 267 -4.12 -0.64 13.39
C ARG A 267 -5.30 -1.60 13.36
N THR A 268 -6.39 -1.23 12.69
CA THR A 268 -7.55 -2.12 12.53
C THR A 268 -7.25 -3.21 11.52
N MET A 269 -6.64 -2.86 10.39
CA MET A 269 -6.20 -3.82 9.38
C MET A 269 -5.17 -4.81 9.95
N ARG A 270 -4.13 -4.34 10.65
CA ARG A 270 -3.11 -5.21 11.26
C ARG A 270 -3.70 -6.24 12.22
N ARG A 271 -4.65 -5.81 13.06
CA ARG A 271 -5.36 -6.74 13.97
C ARG A 271 -6.16 -7.79 13.20
N TRP A 272 -6.85 -7.37 12.15
CA TRP A 272 -7.62 -8.27 11.29
C TRP A 272 -6.73 -9.27 10.53
N ILE A 273 -5.54 -8.85 10.07
CA ILE A 273 -4.54 -9.74 9.44
C ILE A 273 -4.09 -10.80 10.44
N ILE A 274 -3.64 -10.40 11.64
CA ILE A 274 -3.20 -11.33 12.69
C ILE A 274 -4.31 -12.35 13.03
N GLU A 275 -5.55 -11.90 13.13
CA GLU A 275 -6.69 -12.79 13.39
C GLU A 275 -6.95 -13.74 12.21
N THR A 276 -6.85 -13.25 10.98
CA THR A 276 -7.01 -14.04 9.76
C THR A 276 -5.92 -15.09 9.64
N ASP A 277 -4.66 -14.73 9.91
CA ASP A 277 -3.52 -15.64 9.88
C ASP A 277 -3.68 -16.74 10.92
N ARG A 278 -4.04 -16.39 12.17
CA ARG A 278 -4.32 -17.39 13.22
C ARG A 278 -5.43 -18.36 12.82
N ARG A 279 -6.45 -17.86 12.11
CA ARG A 279 -7.58 -18.68 11.66
C ARG A 279 -7.20 -19.60 10.50
N LEU A 280 -6.36 -19.13 9.58
CA LEU A 280 -5.95 -19.88 8.39
C LEU A 280 -4.75 -20.80 8.67
N ALA A 281 -3.90 -20.50 9.64
CA ALA A 281 -2.73 -21.30 10.00
C ALA A 281 -2.98 -22.82 10.08
N PRO A 282 -4.03 -23.33 10.77
CA PRO A 282 -4.28 -24.78 10.82
C PRO A 282 -4.79 -25.37 9.50
N ARG A 283 -5.18 -24.53 8.53
CA ARG A 283 -5.66 -24.92 7.18
C ARG A 283 -4.60 -24.70 6.10
N ILE A 284 -3.36 -24.41 6.47
CA ILE A 284 -2.25 -24.25 5.53
C ILE A 284 -1.37 -25.50 5.62
N HIS A 285 -1.27 -26.21 4.50
CA HIS A 285 -0.47 -27.42 4.39
C HIS A 285 0.44 -27.32 3.17
N TYR A 286 1.71 -27.67 3.35
CA TYR A 286 2.67 -27.72 2.24
C TYR A 286 2.81 -29.15 1.75
N ALA A 287 2.96 -29.33 0.45
CA ALA A 287 3.32 -30.63 -0.11
C ALA A 287 4.74 -31.03 0.35
N PRO A 288 5.06 -32.34 0.40
CA PRO A 288 6.40 -32.80 0.75
C PRO A 288 7.49 -32.12 -0.10
N GLY A 289 8.52 -31.56 0.54
CA GLY A 289 9.61 -30.83 -0.11
C GLY A 289 9.38 -29.33 -0.32
N TYR A 290 8.18 -28.82 -0.02
CA TYR A 290 7.81 -27.41 -0.17
C TYR A 290 7.63 -26.66 1.15
N THR A 291 8.02 -27.25 2.29
CA THR A 291 7.99 -26.53 3.57
C THR A 291 9.01 -25.38 3.54
N PRO A 292 8.58 -24.12 3.71
CA PRO A 292 9.51 -23.00 3.80
C PRO A 292 10.45 -23.21 4.99
N VAL A 293 11.76 -23.07 4.77
CA VAL A 293 12.71 -22.98 5.90
C VAL A 293 12.70 -21.54 6.39
N GLY A 294 12.43 -21.36 7.69
CA GLY A 294 12.46 -20.07 8.37
C GLY A 294 13.85 -19.62 8.75
#